data_AF-A0A4U3MHY2-F1
#
_entry.id   AF-A0A4U3MHY2-F1
#
_cell.length_a   1.000
_cell.length_b   1.000
_cell.length_c   1.000
_cell.angle_alpha   90.00
_cell.angle_beta   90.00
_cell.angle_gamma   90.00
#
_symmetry.space_group_name_H-M   'P 1'
#
loop_
_entity.id
_entity.type
_entity.pdbx_description
1 polymer ?
#
loop_
_entity_poly.entity_id
_entity_poly.type
_entity_poly.pdbx_seq_one_letter_code
_entity_poly.pdbx_strand_id
1 'polypeptide(L)'
;MRSAGLIAAVMLALSMTVPVQAAPAQTAPKKDPATLTELRRDAEEAAKGIEAATKALVARQKEFDSSNKQLEAKLTQLRVADQELARIRQPLSDLIEVMYQNPASRNMGSLLTSSNGEASLRAMSDANQLVAGRNIVVVDATRLFQEREQLASEAQELRATKLLQEAQLSFEIDTLRKQSQKTVKSLTTALAKLGVKRGGGACDPTRVVLAEEYANGLLPTNVLCPLPFKGEELRADAAIAFADLNLAYKKRFGQPLCVVDSYRSLRDQQIVYYQRPGLAAIPGRSNHGLGLAIDFCGPIRVYKSTEFVWLEQNGKKFGWIHPDWAYVSPFEPWHWEYDPKIGSLL
;
A
#
# COMPACT_ATOMS: atom_id res chain seq x y z
N MET A 1 -24.16 58.33 15.44
CA MET A 1 -22.98 58.16 16.33
C MET A 1 -23.18 56.84 17.06
N ARG A 2 -22.49 55.77 16.63
CA ARG A 2 -21.36 55.10 17.33
C ARG A 2 -21.80 54.33 18.59
N SER A 3 -21.50 53.06 18.86
CA SER A 3 -20.71 52.03 18.18
C SER A 3 -21.01 50.64 18.79
N ALA A 4 -21.00 49.63 17.92
CA ALA A 4 -20.51 48.25 18.08
C ALA A 4 -20.39 47.63 19.48
N GLY A 5 -21.22 46.61 19.75
CA GLY A 5 -20.91 45.53 20.68
C GLY A 5 -20.11 44.45 19.94
N LEU A 6 -18.86 44.24 20.35
CA LEU A 6 -18.02 43.13 19.90
C LEU A 6 -18.65 41.80 20.34
N ILE A 7 -19.11 41.00 19.39
CA ILE A 7 -19.23 39.55 19.58
C ILE A 7 -17.90 38.97 19.08
N ALA A 8 -17.09 38.51 20.02
CA ALA A 8 -15.89 37.76 19.72
C ALA A 8 -16.29 36.43 19.07
N ALA A 9 -16.20 36.37 17.74
CA ALA A 9 -16.22 35.12 17.00
C ALA A 9 -14.92 34.38 17.32
N VAL A 10 -15.01 33.41 18.24
CA VAL A 10 -13.95 32.43 18.44
C VAL A 10 -14.01 31.46 17.26
N MET A 11 -13.37 31.85 16.15
CA MET A 11 -12.97 30.92 15.11
C MET A 11 -11.84 30.06 15.69
N LEU A 12 -12.18 28.91 16.26
CA LEU A 12 -11.22 27.80 16.35
C LEU A 12 -11.00 27.29 14.93
N ALA A 13 -10.10 27.96 14.20
CA ALA A 13 -9.42 27.34 13.09
C ALA A 13 -8.58 26.20 13.71
N LEU A 14 -9.10 24.97 13.68
CA LEU A 14 -8.23 23.80 13.70
C LEU A 14 -7.46 23.81 12.39
N SER A 15 -6.36 24.57 12.37
CA SER A 15 -5.26 24.38 11.45
C SER A 15 -4.65 23.01 11.75
N MET A 16 -5.29 21.96 11.25
CA MET A 16 -4.61 20.71 10.98
C MET A 16 -3.64 21.00 9.84
N THR A 17 -2.45 21.48 10.20
CA THR A 17 -1.27 21.31 9.37
C THR A 17 -1.10 19.81 9.19
N VAL A 18 -1.73 19.27 8.14
CA VAL A 18 -1.31 17.98 7.58
C VAL A 18 0.17 18.19 7.29
N PRO A 19 1.10 17.48 7.96
CA PRO A 19 2.47 17.55 7.54
C PRO A 19 2.45 17.03 6.11
N VAL A 20 2.71 17.92 5.15
CA VAL A 20 3.17 17.52 3.83
C VAL A 20 4.51 16.84 4.13
N GLN A 21 4.44 15.56 4.45
CA GLN A 21 5.61 14.70 4.43
C GLN A 21 6.13 14.85 3.02
N ALA A 22 7.31 15.47 2.94
CA ALA A 22 8.02 15.69 1.71
C ALA A 22 7.89 14.43 0.86
N ALA A 23 7.37 14.58 -0.35
CA ALA A 23 7.44 13.53 -1.35
C ALA A 23 8.87 12.96 -1.30
N PRO A 24 9.06 11.63 -1.30
CA PRO A 24 10.38 11.04 -1.24
C PRO A 24 11.22 11.75 -2.30
N ALA A 25 12.30 12.38 -1.84
CA ALA A 25 13.10 13.30 -2.63
C ALA A 25 13.32 12.67 -4.01
N GLN A 26 12.82 13.34 -5.06
CA GLN A 26 13.13 12.95 -6.42
C GLN A 26 14.65 13.01 -6.55
N THR A 27 15.29 11.85 -6.46
CA THR A 27 16.72 11.73 -6.62
C THR A 27 17.06 12.29 -7.99
N ALA A 28 17.91 13.31 -8.01
CA ALA A 28 18.43 13.94 -9.22
C ALA A 28 18.89 12.86 -10.23
N PRO A 29 18.84 13.13 -11.55
CA PRO A 29 19.25 12.16 -12.55
C PRO A 29 20.71 11.77 -12.30
N LYS A 30 20.90 10.58 -11.71
CA LYS A 30 22.22 9.98 -11.51
C LYS A 30 22.84 9.74 -12.88
N LYS A 31 24.14 10.03 -12.98
CA LYS A 31 24.97 9.78 -14.16
C LYS A 31 24.86 8.30 -14.55
N ASP A 32 24.87 7.99 -15.84
CA ASP A 32 24.83 6.59 -16.29
C ASP A 32 25.93 5.78 -15.58
N PRO A 33 25.60 4.62 -14.97
CA PRO A 33 26.55 3.85 -14.20
C PRO A 33 27.70 3.39 -15.10
N ALA A 34 28.93 3.68 -14.68
CA ALA A 34 30.15 3.36 -15.41
C ALA A 34 30.55 1.89 -15.22
N THR A 35 30.07 1.26 -14.14
CA THR A 35 30.35 -0.13 -13.80
C THR A 35 29.09 -0.91 -13.45
N LEU A 36 29.21 -2.24 -13.53
CA LEU A 36 28.17 -3.19 -13.16
C LEU A 36 27.74 -3.11 -11.70
N THR A 37 28.70 -2.92 -10.81
CA THR A 37 28.45 -2.76 -9.38
C THR A 37 27.63 -1.49 -9.10
N GLU A 38 27.93 -0.38 -9.78
CA GLU A 38 27.11 0.83 -9.69
C GLU A 38 25.68 0.59 -10.21
N LEU A 39 25.54 -0.16 -11.31
CA LEU A 39 24.23 -0.51 -11.86
C LEU A 39 23.41 -1.38 -10.89
N ARG A 40 24.04 -2.36 -10.22
CA ARG A 40 23.37 -3.21 -9.22
C ARG A 40 22.93 -2.38 -8.02
N ARG A 41 23.83 -1.56 -7.47
CA ARG A 41 23.50 -0.69 -6.33
C ARG A 41 22.35 0.25 -6.66
N ASP A 42 22.37 0.86 -7.84
CA ASP A 42 21.28 1.74 -8.29
C ASP A 42 19.96 0.98 -8.50
N ALA A 43 20.01 -0.28 -8.96
CA ALA A 43 18.84 -1.13 -9.10
C ALA A 43 18.22 -1.51 -7.75
N GLU A 44 19.05 -1.87 -6.76
CA GLU A 44 18.57 -2.19 -5.41
C GLU A 44 18.04 -0.97 -4.67
N GLU A 45 18.71 0.19 -4.78
CA GLU A 45 18.23 1.44 -4.20
C GLU A 45 16.87 1.82 -4.80
N ALA A 46 16.70 1.64 -6.12
CA ALA A 46 15.42 1.85 -6.77
C ALA A 46 14.34 0.86 -6.32
N ALA A 47 14.69 -0.43 -6.13
CA ALA A 47 13.76 -1.44 -5.62
C ALA A 47 13.29 -1.10 -4.19
N LYS A 48 14.22 -0.76 -3.29
CA LYS A 48 13.92 -0.31 -1.93
C LYS A 48 13.05 0.96 -1.92
N GLY A 49 13.34 1.90 -2.82
CA GLY A 49 12.56 3.12 -2.99
C GLY A 49 11.11 2.83 -3.41
N ILE A 50 10.91 1.92 -4.38
CA ILE A 50 9.59 1.50 -4.83
C ILE A 50 8.83 0.77 -3.72
N GLU A 51 9.50 -0.10 -2.96
CA GLU A 51 8.89 -0.82 -1.84
C GLU A 51 8.41 0.14 -0.75
N ALA A 52 9.25 1.08 -0.33
CA ALA A 52 8.91 2.10 0.66
C ALA A 52 7.72 2.96 0.18
N ALA A 53 7.72 3.38 -1.08
CA ALA A 53 6.61 4.11 -1.67
C ALA A 53 5.32 3.27 -1.73
N THR A 54 5.41 1.99 -2.05
CA THR A 54 4.27 1.06 -2.07
C THR A 54 3.68 0.88 -0.67
N LYS A 55 4.52 0.71 0.36
CA LYS A 55 4.08 0.65 1.76
C LYS A 55 3.37 1.93 2.18
N ALA A 56 3.89 3.09 1.79
CA ALA A 56 3.25 4.38 2.06
C ALA A 56 1.88 4.50 1.36
N LEU A 57 1.78 4.06 0.10
CA LEU A 57 0.51 4.02 -0.63
C LEU A 57 -0.53 3.11 0.07
N VAL A 58 -0.12 1.91 0.51
CA VAL A 58 -1.01 0.98 1.22
C VAL A 58 -1.50 1.58 2.54
N ALA A 59 -0.62 2.24 3.29
CA ALA A 59 -1.00 2.94 4.51
C ALA A 59 -2.05 4.03 4.23
N ARG A 60 -1.83 4.86 3.19
CA ARG A 60 -2.79 5.88 2.77
C ARG A 60 -4.12 5.31 2.29
N GLN A 61 -4.10 4.20 1.56
CA GLN A 61 -5.34 3.51 1.16
C GLN A 61 -6.14 3.06 2.39
N LYS A 62 -5.47 2.57 3.44
CA LYS A 62 -6.15 2.19 4.68
C LYS A 62 -6.76 3.38 5.42
N GLU A 63 -6.07 4.52 5.45
CA GLU A 63 -6.61 5.78 5.99
C GLU A 63 -7.81 6.28 5.18
N PHE A 64 -7.74 6.16 3.85
CA PHE A 64 -8.82 6.46 2.94
C PHE A 64 -10.05 5.56 3.19
N ASP A 65 -9.86 4.26 3.35
CA ASP A 65 -10.94 3.31 3.64
C ASP A 65 -11.63 3.64 4.98
N SER A 66 -10.85 4.06 5.98
CA SER A 66 -11.38 4.53 7.27
C SER A 66 -12.22 5.79 7.11
N SER A 67 -11.74 6.78 6.37
CA SER A 67 -12.46 8.02 6.07
C SER A 67 -13.75 7.75 5.29
N ASN A 68 -13.72 6.81 4.34
CA ASN A 68 -14.90 6.43 3.57
C ASN A 68 -15.97 5.76 4.45
N LYS A 69 -15.58 4.91 5.41
CA LYS A 69 -16.51 4.35 6.42
C LYS A 69 -17.14 5.44 7.30
N GLN A 70 -16.36 6.45 7.69
CA GLN A 70 -16.89 7.59 8.45
C GLN A 70 -17.92 8.38 7.64
N LEU A 71 -17.64 8.65 6.36
CA LEU A 71 -18.59 9.29 5.46
C LEU A 71 -19.88 8.48 5.31
N GLU A 72 -19.79 7.17 5.11
CA GLU A 72 -20.95 6.28 5.03
C GLU A 72 -21.79 6.29 6.31
N ALA A 73 -21.12 6.27 7.47
CA ALA A 73 -21.78 6.38 8.76
C ALA A 73 -22.50 7.74 8.92
N LYS A 74 -21.86 8.84 8.53
CA LYS A 74 -22.44 10.20 8.58
C LYS A 74 -23.61 10.37 7.63
N LEU A 75 -23.52 9.84 6.42
CA LEU A 75 -24.64 9.82 5.47
C LEU A 75 -25.82 9.00 5.99
N THR A 76 -25.54 7.90 6.71
CA THR A 76 -26.58 7.10 7.36
C THR A 76 -27.25 7.87 8.51
N GLN A 77 -26.46 8.57 9.34
CA GLN A 77 -26.98 9.44 10.40
C GLN A 77 -27.84 10.57 9.82
N LEU A 78 -27.37 11.22 8.76
CA LEU A 78 -28.11 12.28 8.07
C LEU A 78 -29.46 11.76 7.52
N ARG A 79 -29.46 10.56 6.92
CA ARG A 79 -30.71 9.92 6.45
C ARG A 79 -31.69 9.67 7.60
N VAL A 80 -31.21 9.25 8.77
CA VAL A 80 -32.06 9.06 9.96
C VAL A 80 -32.59 10.40 10.46
N ALA A 81 -31.75 11.43 10.55
CA ALA A 81 -32.17 12.77 10.95
C ALA A 81 -33.23 13.35 9.99
N ASP A 82 -33.06 13.16 8.69
CA ASP A 82 -34.06 13.55 7.67
C ASP A 82 -35.40 12.81 7.88
N GLN A 83 -35.37 11.53 8.28
CA GLN A 83 -36.57 10.75 8.57
C GLN A 83 -37.28 11.23 9.84
N GLU A 84 -36.55 11.53 10.92
CA GLU A 84 -37.14 12.09 12.14
C GLU A 84 -37.73 13.48 11.89
N LEU A 85 -37.03 14.32 11.11
CA LEU A 85 -37.55 15.62 10.68
C LEU A 85 -38.83 15.49 9.86
N ALA A 86 -38.91 14.47 8.99
CA ALA A 86 -40.11 14.20 8.20
C ALA A 86 -41.31 13.81 9.08
N ARG A 87 -41.08 13.09 10.20
CA ARG A 87 -42.14 12.69 11.14
C ARG A 87 -42.73 13.87 11.89
N ILE A 88 -41.91 14.84 12.30
CA ILE A 88 -42.38 16.02 13.04
C ILE A 88 -43.00 17.10 12.14
N ARG A 89 -42.82 17.01 10.82
CA ARG A 89 -43.33 18.00 9.86
C ARG A 89 -44.86 18.14 9.89
N GLN A 90 -45.59 17.03 9.95
CA GLN A 90 -47.05 17.06 9.99
C GLN A 90 -47.57 17.63 11.32
N PRO A 91 -47.18 17.11 12.51
CA PRO A 91 -47.57 17.71 13.79
C PRO A 91 -47.23 19.19 13.93
N LEU A 92 -46.08 19.62 13.39
CA LEU A 92 -45.69 21.04 13.38
C LEU A 92 -46.61 21.87 12.45
N SER A 93 -46.99 21.34 11.30
CA SER A 93 -47.93 22.00 10.37
C SER A 93 -49.33 22.09 10.97
N ASP A 94 -49.83 21.01 11.57
CA ASP A 94 -51.12 20.95 12.26
C ASP A 94 -51.17 21.97 13.42
N LEU A 95 -50.09 22.07 14.20
CA LEU A 95 -49.98 23.06 15.27
C LEU A 95 -50.01 24.50 14.73
N ILE A 96 -49.31 24.77 13.62
CA ILE A 96 -49.33 26.09 12.96
C ILE A 96 -50.74 26.40 12.45
N GLU A 97 -51.41 25.43 11.82
CA GLU A 97 -52.78 25.57 11.30
C GLU A 97 -53.77 25.87 12.41
N VAL A 98 -53.74 25.13 13.53
CA VAL A 98 -54.56 25.40 14.72
C VAL A 98 -54.29 26.80 15.27
N MET A 99 -53.03 27.27 15.31
CA MET A 99 -52.72 28.63 15.75
C MET A 99 -53.25 29.72 14.79
N TYR A 100 -53.23 29.48 13.48
CA TYR A 100 -53.76 30.41 12.49
C TYR A 100 -55.29 30.45 12.49
N GLN A 101 -55.94 29.29 12.65
CA GLN A 101 -57.39 29.14 12.63
C GLN A 101 -58.05 29.49 13.96
N ASN A 102 -57.32 29.39 15.07
CA ASN A 102 -57.83 29.64 16.41
C ASN A 102 -57.23 30.94 16.99
N PRO A 103 -57.79 32.11 16.64
CA PRO A 103 -57.38 33.37 17.23
C PRO A 103 -57.90 33.42 18.67
N ALA A 104 -57.15 32.85 19.61
CA ALA A 104 -57.35 33.13 21.04
C ALA A 104 -57.27 34.64 21.36
N SER A 105 -56.88 35.48 20.39
CA SER A 105 -56.95 36.94 20.44
C SER A 105 -58.29 37.55 19.98
N ARG A 106 -59.17 36.83 19.25
CA ARG A 106 -60.51 37.34 18.87
C ARG A 106 -61.63 36.92 19.82
N ASN A 107 -61.47 35.85 20.59
CA ASN A 107 -62.49 35.32 21.51
C ASN A 107 -62.21 35.53 23.01
N MET A 108 -61.26 36.40 23.37
CA MET A 108 -61.07 36.82 24.77
C MET A 108 -62.35 37.45 25.37
N GLY A 109 -63.24 37.98 24.53
CA GLY A 109 -64.55 38.48 24.95
C GLY A 109 -65.53 37.39 25.41
N SER A 110 -65.41 36.14 24.92
CA SER A 110 -66.25 35.02 25.33
C SER A 110 -65.76 34.36 26.64
N LEU A 111 -64.46 34.46 26.93
CA LEU A 111 -63.86 33.93 28.15
C LEU A 111 -64.28 34.74 29.40
N LEU A 112 -64.51 36.05 29.21
CA LEU A 112 -64.95 36.99 30.25
C LEU A 112 -66.48 37.08 30.39
N THR A 113 -67.26 36.58 29.43
CA THR A 113 -68.73 36.66 29.41
C THR A 113 -69.43 35.31 29.63
N SER A 114 -68.67 34.21 29.67
CA SER A 114 -69.20 32.88 29.97
C SER A 114 -69.66 32.79 31.43
N SER A 115 -70.96 32.59 31.65
CA SER A 115 -71.54 32.27 32.97
C SER A 115 -71.29 30.83 33.41
N ASN A 116 -70.60 30.02 32.59
CA ASN A 116 -70.41 28.59 32.79
C ASN A 116 -68.94 28.28 33.10
N GLY A 117 -68.59 28.28 34.39
CA GLY A 117 -67.20 28.16 34.86
C GLY A 117 -66.45 26.90 34.40
N GLU A 118 -67.16 25.79 34.19
CA GLU A 118 -66.56 24.57 33.64
C GLU A 118 -66.05 24.74 32.21
N ALA A 119 -66.78 25.49 31.37
CA ALA A 119 -66.38 25.71 29.98
C ALA A 119 -65.12 26.59 29.90
N SER A 120 -65.01 27.59 30.77
CA SER A 120 -63.84 28.45 30.87
C SER A 120 -62.60 27.71 31.38
N LEU A 121 -62.77 26.81 32.37
CA LEU A 121 -61.67 25.97 32.88
C LEU A 121 -61.18 24.94 31.86
N ARG A 122 -62.09 24.32 31.09
CA ARG A 122 -61.70 23.43 29.98
C ARG A 122 -60.93 24.21 28.91
N ALA A 123 -61.41 25.37 28.49
CA ALA A 123 -60.71 26.21 27.53
C ALA A 123 -59.31 26.65 28.00
N MET A 124 -59.15 26.98 29.29
CA MET A 124 -57.83 27.29 29.88
C MET A 124 -56.91 26.06 29.95
N SER A 125 -57.45 24.89 30.30
CA SER A 125 -56.71 23.61 30.29
C SER A 125 -56.23 23.25 28.88
N ASP A 126 -57.11 23.39 27.88
CA ASP A 126 -56.81 23.12 26.48
C ASP A 126 -55.74 24.09 25.95
N ALA A 127 -55.84 25.38 26.31
CA ALA A 127 -54.83 26.37 25.97
C ALA A 127 -53.46 26.06 26.61
N ASN A 128 -53.43 25.64 27.88
CA ASN A 128 -52.21 25.23 28.57
C ASN A 128 -51.59 23.97 27.95
N GLN A 129 -52.41 22.96 27.58
CA GLN A 129 -51.93 21.77 26.88
C GLN A 129 -51.36 22.10 25.50
N LEU A 130 -52.01 23.01 24.75
CA LEU A 130 -51.52 23.48 23.46
C LEU A 130 -50.18 24.23 23.59
N VAL A 131 -50.04 25.11 24.58
CA VAL A 131 -48.79 25.86 24.84
C VAL A 131 -47.67 24.93 25.30
N ALA A 132 -47.96 23.96 26.17
CA ALA A 132 -46.99 22.95 26.61
C ALA A 132 -46.54 22.05 25.44
N GLY A 133 -47.47 21.56 24.63
CA GLY A 133 -47.18 20.78 23.43
C GLY A 133 -46.37 21.57 22.39
N ARG A 134 -46.68 22.86 22.20
CA ARG A 134 -45.91 23.77 21.34
C ARG A 134 -44.45 23.85 21.74
N ASN A 135 -44.16 24.09 23.01
CA ASN A 135 -42.78 24.26 23.47
C ASN A 135 -41.95 23.00 23.21
N ILE A 136 -42.55 21.82 23.38
CA ILE A 136 -41.89 20.54 23.11
C ILE A 136 -41.61 20.37 21.61
N VAL A 137 -42.64 20.51 20.75
CA VAL A 137 -42.49 20.29 19.29
C VAL A 137 -41.53 21.30 18.66
N VAL A 138 -41.56 22.57 19.07
CA VAL A 138 -40.67 23.60 18.54
C VAL A 138 -39.21 23.39 18.98
N VAL A 139 -38.98 23.00 20.24
CA VAL A 139 -37.63 22.72 20.74
C VAL A 139 -37.05 21.48 20.06
N ASP A 140 -37.83 20.40 19.92
CA ASP A 140 -37.39 19.19 19.22
C ASP A 140 -37.14 19.44 17.74
N ALA A 141 -37.99 20.22 17.07
CA ALA A 141 -37.77 20.63 15.69
C ALA A 141 -36.45 21.39 15.55
N THR A 142 -36.22 22.39 16.40
CA THR A 142 -34.99 23.20 16.36
C THR A 142 -33.75 22.35 16.56
N ARG A 143 -33.78 21.42 17.53
CA ARG A 143 -32.68 20.47 17.78
C ARG A 143 -32.41 19.57 16.57
N LEU A 144 -33.46 18.96 16.00
CA LEU A 144 -33.33 18.09 14.83
C LEU A 144 -32.84 18.84 13.59
N PHE A 145 -33.26 20.09 13.39
CA PHE A 145 -32.75 20.94 12.31
C PHE A 145 -31.26 21.24 12.48
N GLN A 146 -30.81 21.60 13.68
CA GLN A 146 -29.39 21.85 13.98
C GLN A 146 -28.55 20.59 13.79
N GLU A 147 -29.01 19.45 14.29
CA GLU A 147 -28.32 18.16 14.14
C GLU A 147 -28.17 17.77 12.66
N ARG A 148 -29.24 17.92 11.86
CA ARG A 148 -29.20 17.68 10.42
C ARG A 148 -28.21 18.60 9.71
N GLU A 149 -28.20 19.90 10.04
CA GLU A 149 -27.30 20.88 9.43
C GLU A 149 -25.84 20.53 9.73
N GLN A 150 -25.53 20.18 10.99
CA GLN A 150 -24.21 19.72 11.38
C GLN A 150 -23.79 18.46 10.62
N LEU A 151 -24.64 17.43 10.59
CA LEU A 151 -24.36 16.18 9.87
C LEU A 151 -24.16 16.40 8.37
N ALA A 152 -24.92 17.31 7.76
CA ALA A 152 -24.77 17.67 6.36
C ALA A 152 -23.44 18.38 6.09
N SER A 153 -23.03 19.30 6.96
CA SER A 153 -21.74 19.99 6.87
C SER A 153 -20.58 19.00 7.00
N GLU A 154 -20.59 18.14 8.01
CA GLU A 154 -19.56 17.11 8.23
C GLU A 154 -19.48 16.12 7.06
N ALA A 155 -20.63 15.69 6.51
CA ALA A 155 -20.66 14.81 5.35
C ALA A 155 -20.10 15.50 4.08
N GLN A 156 -20.39 16.79 3.88
CA GLN A 156 -19.83 17.57 2.76
C GLN A 156 -18.31 17.72 2.89
N GLU A 157 -17.80 18.01 4.09
CA GLU A 157 -16.38 18.13 4.36
C GLU A 157 -15.64 16.79 4.12
N LEU A 158 -16.19 15.68 4.64
CA LEU A 158 -15.65 14.34 4.40
C LEU A 158 -15.66 13.98 2.92
N ARG A 159 -16.69 14.36 2.17
CA ARG A 159 -16.78 14.13 0.72
C ARG A 159 -15.75 14.95 -0.06
N ALA A 160 -15.52 16.22 0.33
CA ALA A 160 -14.50 17.05 -0.30
C ALA A 160 -13.09 16.49 -0.03
N THR A 161 -12.81 16.11 1.21
CA THR A 161 -11.55 15.45 1.61
C THR A 161 -11.33 14.15 0.84
N LYS A 162 -12.37 13.31 0.69
CA LYS A 162 -12.32 12.08 -0.10
C LYS A 162 -11.89 12.34 -1.54
N LEU A 163 -12.51 13.28 -2.23
CA LEU A 163 -12.20 13.60 -3.63
C LEU A 163 -10.75 14.08 -3.81
N LEU A 164 -10.25 14.88 -2.86
CA LEU A 164 -8.85 15.32 -2.86
C LEU A 164 -7.89 14.15 -2.64
N GLN A 165 -8.20 13.25 -1.70
CA GLN A 165 -7.39 12.06 -1.44
C GLN A 165 -7.37 11.09 -2.63
N GLU A 166 -8.51 10.85 -3.29
CA GLU A 166 -8.60 10.03 -4.51
C GLU A 166 -7.71 10.60 -5.63
N ALA A 167 -7.78 11.92 -5.86
CA ALA A 167 -6.96 12.60 -6.86
C ALA A 167 -5.46 12.48 -6.55
N GLN A 168 -5.06 12.72 -5.29
CA GLN A 168 -3.66 12.59 -4.85
C GLN A 168 -3.14 11.15 -4.99
N LEU A 169 -3.91 10.17 -4.53
CA LEU A 169 -3.54 8.76 -4.61
C LEU A 169 -3.34 8.31 -6.06
N SER A 170 -4.25 8.70 -6.96
CA SER A 170 -4.15 8.37 -8.39
C SER A 170 -2.90 8.97 -9.03
N PHE A 171 -2.57 10.22 -8.70
CA PHE A 171 -1.38 10.91 -9.19
C PHE A 171 -0.09 10.26 -8.69
N GLU A 172 -0.06 9.83 -7.43
CA GLU A 172 1.11 9.15 -6.85
C GLU A 172 1.33 7.77 -7.48
N ILE A 173 0.26 6.99 -7.68
CA ILE A 173 0.32 5.70 -8.38
C ILE A 173 0.90 5.88 -9.79
N ASP A 174 0.41 6.87 -10.54
CA ASP A 174 0.90 7.13 -11.90
C ASP A 174 2.35 7.60 -11.93
N THR A 175 2.76 8.42 -10.96
CA THR A 175 4.14 8.87 -10.81
C THR A 175 5.07 7.70 -10.51
N LEU A 176 4.70 6.84 -9.57
CA LEU A 176 5.48 5.65 -9.20
C LEU A 176 5.57 4.66 -10.36
N ARG A 177 4.49 4.45 -11.10
CA ARG A 177 4.51 3.63 -12.33
C ARG A 177 5.49 4.17 -13.36
N LYS A 178 5.45 5.47 -13.65
CA LYS A 178 6.37 6.12 -14.61
C LYS A 178 7.82 6.01 -14.15
N GLN A 179 8.10 6.24 -12.87
CA GLN A 179 9.44 6.11 -12.30
C GLN A 179 9.95 4.67 -12.39
N SER A 180 9.14 3.69 -11.96
CA SER A 180 9.45 2.26 -12.06
C SER A 180 9.74 1.85 -13.51
N GLN A 181 8.88 2.21 -14.46
CA GLN A 181 9.10 1.92 -15.89
C GLN A 181 10.39 2.52 -16.43
N LYS A 182 10.74 3.76 -16.04
CA LYS A 182 11.98 4.41 -16.44
C LYS A 182 13.20 3.66 -15.90
N THR A 183 13.18 3.32 -14.61
CA THR A 183 14.25 2.55 -13.96
C THR A 183 14.42 1.18 -14.63
N VAL A 184 13.34 0.42 -14.79
CA VAL A 184 13.37 -0.90 -15.44
C VAL A 184 13.90 -0.80 -16.86
N LYS A 185 13.48 0.20 -17.64
CA LYS A 185 13.98 0.41 -19.02
C LYS A 185 15.48 0.72 -19.05
N SER A 186 15.95 1.59 -18.17
CA SER A 186 17.37 1.93 -18.06
C SER A 186 18.20 0.68 -17.73
N LEU A 187 17.79 -0.01 -16.67
CA LEU A 187 18.46 -1.22 -16.22
C LEU A 187 18.44 -2.32 -17.29
N THR A 188 17.30 -2.55 -17.94
CA THR A 188 17.20 -3.56 -19.01
C THR A 188 18.14 -3.24 -20.16
N THR A 189 18.30 -1.96 -20.50
CA THR A 189 19.23 -1.52 -21.55
C THR A 189 20.67 -1.78 -21.16
N ALA A 190 21.03 -1.49 -19.90
CA ALA A 190 22.34 -1.80 -19.37
C ALA A 190 22.61 -3.31 -19.37
N LEU A 191 21.70 -4.13 -18.82
CA LEU A 191 21.80 -5.59 -18.80
C LEU A 191 21.94 -6.20 -20.21
N ALA A 192 21.21 -5.69 -21.20
CA ALA A 192 21.33 -6.13 -22.58
C ALA A 192 22.73 -5.86 -23.16
N LYS A 193 23.33 -4.71 -22.84
CA LYS A 193 24.71 -4.36 -23.25
C LYS A 193 25.76 -5.32 -22.66
N LEU A 194 25.42 -5.99 -21.58
CA LEU A 194 26.30 -6.90 -20.83
C LEU A 194 26.10 -8.38 -21.21
N GLY A 195 25.22 -8.65 -22.17
CA GLY A 195 25.01 -10.00 -22.71
C GLY A 195 23.94 -10.84 -21.99
N VAL A 196 23.20 -10.25 -21.05
CA VAL A 196 21.99 -10.89 -20.49
C VAL A 196 20.87 -10.75 -21.52
N LYS A 197 20.54 -11.85 -22.21
CA LYS A 197 19.49 -11.85 -23.25
C LYS A 197 18.10 -11.81 -22.62
N ARG A 198 17.22 -10.98 -23.20
CA ARG A 198 15.77 -10.99 -22.93
C ARG A 198 15.17 -12.32 -23.38
N GLY A 199 14.87 -13.21 -22.44
CA GLY A 199 13.98 -14.36 -22.67
C GLY A 199 12.65 -14.14 -21.95
N GLY A 200 11.56 -13.98 -22.71
CA GLY A 200 10.17 -14.26 -22.28
C GLY A 200 9.54 -13.48 -21.12
N GLY A 201 10.31 -12.67 -20.38
CA GLY A 201 9.87 -11.86 -19.25
C GLY A 201 11.03 -10.94 -18.88
N ALA A 202 10.77 -9.65 -18.72
CA ALA A 202 11.83 -8.69 -18.40
C ALA A 202 12.49 -9.09 -17.07
N CYS A 203 13.83 -9.20 -17.07
CA CYS A 203 14.57 -9.30 -15.81
C CYS A 203 14.37 -8.00 -15.03
N ASP A 204 13.45 -8.04 -14.08
CA ASP A 204 12.98 -6.87 -13.33
C ASP A 204 13.36 -7.03 -11.86
N PRO A 205 14.47 -6.43 -11.39
CA PRO A 205 14.89 -6.56 -10.01
C PRO A 205 13.97 -5.83 -9.03
N THR A 206 13.04 -4.99 -9.51
CA THR A 206 12.05 -4.36 -8.63
C THR A 206 11.04 -5.37 -8.09
N ARG A 207 10.98 -6.58 -8.69
CA ARG A 207 10.08 -7.67 -8.29
C ARG A 207 10.71 -8.67 -7.33
N VAL A 208 11.97 -8.50 -6.95
CA VAL A 208 12.65 -9.40 -6.00
C VAL A 208 11.90 -9.46 -4.67
N VAL A 209 11.29 -8.35 -4.25
CA VAL A 209 10.45 -8.27 -3.04
C VAL A 209 9.27 -9.25 -3.06
N LEU A 210 8.74 -9.57 -4.25
CA LEU A 210 7.65 -10.54 -4.38
C LEU A 210 8.12 -11.97 -4.09
N ALA A 211 9.42 -12.26 -4.18
CA ALA A 211 9.93 -13.62 -3.96
C ALA A 211 9.67 -14.11 -2.53
N GLU A 212 9.59 -13.21 -1.55
CA GLU A 212 9.26 -13.56 -0.15
C GLU A 212 7.81 -14.02 0.04
N GLU A 213 6.92 -13.71 -0.91
CA GLU A 213 5.51 -14.11 -0.89
C GLU A 213 5.29 -15.56 -1.34
N TYR A 214 6.29 -16.18 -1.97
CA TYR A 214 6.20 -17.53 -2.52
C TYR A 214 7.03 -18.53 -1.71
N ALA A 215 6.46 -19.72 -1.54
CA ALA A 215 7.21 -20.81 -0.91
C ALA A 215 8.39 -21.26 -1.78
N ASN A 216 9.39 -21.84 -1.13
CA ASN A 216 10.58 -22.39 -1.79
C ASN A 216 10.20 -23.36 -2.93
N GLY A 217 10.72 -23.08 -4.12
CA GLY A 217 10.45 -23.84 -5.34
C GLY A 217 9.18 -23.39 -6.09
N LEU A 218 8.47 -22.36 -5.63
CA LEU A 218 7.24 -21.84 -6.27
C LEU A 218 7.37 -20.38 -6.77
N LEU A 219 8.59 -19.91 -6.98
CA LEU A 219 8.82 -18.59 -7.57
C LEU A 219 8.18 -18.48 -8.97
N PRO A 220 7.36 -17.44 -9.22
CA PRO A 220 6.80 -17.21 -10.55
C PRO A 220 7.88 -16.74 -11.54
N THR A 221 7.69 -17.01 -12.83
CA THR A 221 8.65 -16.62 -13.89
C THR A 221 8.89 -15.12 -13.98
N ASN A 222 8.00 -14.30 -13.43
CA ASN A 222 8.12 -12.85 -13.44
C ASN A 222 9.05 -12.28 -12.34
N VAL A 223 9.55 -13.12 -11.41
CA VAL A 223 10.63 -12.78 -10.45
C VAL A 223 11.97 -13.43 -10.82
N LEU A 224 11.95 -14.31 -11.83
CA LEU A 224 13.11 -15.02 -12.35
C LEU A 224 13.65 -14.34 -13.60
N CYS A 225 14.95 -14.48 -13.80
CA CYS A 225 15.66 -14.01 -14.97
C CYS A 225 16.37 -15.19 -15.64
N PRO A 226 16.18 -15.40 -16.95
CA PRO A 226 16.88 -16.43 -17.67
C PRO A 226 18.37 -16.12 -17.77
N LEU A 227 19.19 -17.15 -17.56
CA LEU A 227 20.64 -17.10 -17.73
C LEU A 227 21.04 -17.45 -19.17
N PRO A 228 22.29 -17.19 -19.59
CA PRO A 228 22.78 -17.62 -20.90
C PRO A 228 22.95 -19.15 -21.04
N PHE A 229 22.46 -19.94 -20.08
CA PHE A 229 22.45 -21.40 -20.08
C PHE A 229 21.00 -21.88 -20.24
N LYS A 230 20.80 -22.88 -21.12
CA LYS A 230 19.46 -23.32 -21.51
C LYS A 230 18.71 -23.90 -20.30
N GLY A 231 17.58 -23.29 -19.95
CA GLY A 231 16.72 -23.76 -18.86
C GLY A 231 17.14 -23.27 -17.47
N GLU A 232 18.23 -22.52 -17.38
CA GLU A 232 18.73 -21.98 -16.12
C GLU A 232 18.17 -20.57 -15.89
N GLU A 233 17.68 -20.34 -14.67
CA GLU A 233 17.08 -19.09 -14.26
C GLU A 233 17.50 -18.77 -12.83
N LEU A 234 17.59 -17.49 -12.49
CA LEU A 234 17.85 -17.04 -11.12
C LEU A 234 16.89 -15.94 -10.74
N ARG A 235 16.69 -15.74 -9.44
CA ARG A 235 16.05 -14.53 -8.95
C ARG A 235 16.82 -13.31 -9.48
N ALA A 236 16.11 -12.22 -9.79
CA ALA A 236 16.68 -11.13 -10.57
C ALA A 236 17.94 -10.49 -9.97
N ASP A 237 18.01 -10.32 -8.66
CA ASP A 237 19.20 -9.84 -7.94
C ASP A 237 20.40 -10.79 -8.09
N ALA A 238 20.18 -12.09 -7.87
CA ALA A 238 21.19 -13.11 -8.07
C ALA A 238 21.65 -13.21 -9.54
N ALA A 239 20.74 -13.11 -10.50
CA ALA A 239 21.06 -13.15 -11.93
C ALA A 239 21.98 -11.99 -12.35
N ILE A 240 21.71 -10.79 -11.84
CA ILE A 240 22.55 -9.59 -12.08
C ILE A 240 23.93 -9.80 -11.45
N ALA A 241 23.98 -10.20 -10.17
CA ALA A 241 25.22 -10.50 -9.48
C ALA A 241 26.06 -11.59 -10.17
N PHE A 242 25.40 -12.61 -10.72
CA PHE A 242 26.04 -13.68 -11.48
C PHE A 242 26.65 -13.17 -12.79
N ALA A 243 25.98 -12.25 -13.50
CA ALA A 243 26.54 -11.66 -14.72
C ALA A 243 27.88 -10.96 -14.43
N ASP A 244 27.97 -10.23 -13.32
CA ASP A 244 29.19 -9.55 -12.87
C ASP A 244 30.31 -10.53 -12.56
N LEU A 245 29.97 -11.55 -11.78
CA LEU A 245 30.89 -12.61 -11.42
C LEU A 245 31.42 -13.31 -12.68
N ASN A 246 30.55 -13.62 -13.64
CA ASN A 246 30.90 -14.29 -14.88
C ASN A 246 31.85 -13.44 -15.75
N LEU A 247 31.65 -12.12 -15.80
CA LEU A 247 32.55 -11.22 -16.51
C LEU A 247 33.93 -11.14 -15.85
N ALA A 248 33.99 -11.05 -14.52
CA ALA A 248 35.25 -11.08 -13.79
C ALA A 248 35.99 -12.41 -13.95
N TYR A 249 35.26 -13.52 -13.89
CA TYR A 249 35.80 -14.87 -14.11
C TYR A 249 36.36 -15.02 -15.54
N LYS A 250 35.60 -14.60 -16.55
CA LYS A 250 36.05 -14.62 -17.95
C LYS A 250 37.30 -13.77 -18.17
N LYS A 251 37.40 -12.61 -17.52
CA LYS A 251 38.61 -11.78 -17.57
C LYS A 251 39.83 -12.48 -16.95
N ARG A 252 39.62 -13.27 -15.89
CA ARG A 252 40.71 -13.97 -15.17
C ARG A 252 41.18 -15.24 -15.87
N PHE A 253 40.26 -16.02 -16.44
CA PHE A 253 40.50 -17.38 -16.94
C PHE A 253 40.27 -17.54 -18.45
N GLY A 254 39.83 -16.50 -19.15
CA GLY A 254 39.62 -16.52 -20.61
C GLY A 254 38.34 -17.22 -21.07
N GLN A 255 37.59 -17.86 -20.16
CA GLN A 255 36.35 -18.59 -20.43
C GLN A 255 35.25 -18.18 -19.44
N PRO A 256 33.96 -18.18 -19.84
CA PRO A 256 32.87 -17.92 -18.92
C PRO A 256 32.71 -19.05 -17.89
N LEU A 257 31.97 -18.77 -16.82
CA LEU A 257 31.51 -19.77 -15.86
C LEU A 257 30.65 -20.82 -16.57
N CYS A 258 30.65 -22.02 -15.99
CA CYS A 258 29.85 -23.15 -16.45
C CYS A 258 28.80 -23.44 -15.37
N VAL A 259 27.51 -23.34 -15.71
CA VAL A 259 26.39 -23.62 -14.80
C VAL A 259 25.73 -24.92 -15.21
N VAL A 260 25.43 -25.79 -14.23
CA VAL A 260 24.70 -27.06 -14.45
C VAL A 260 23.34 -27.09 -13.76
N ASP A 261 23.13 -26.27 -12.73
CA ASP A 261 21.84 -26.14 -12.05
C ASP A 261 21.74 -24.75 -11.38
N SER A 262 20.52 -24.22 -11.27
CA SER A 262 20.22 -22.90 -10.73
C SER A 262 18.85 -22.91 -10.04
N TYR A 263 17.86 -22.11 -10.47
CA TYR A 263 16.52 -22.21 -9.90
C TYR A 263 15.89 -23.58 -10.17
N ARG A 264 15.46 -24.26 -9.09
CA ARG A 264 14.78 -25.56 -9.17
C ARG A 264 13.37 -25.46 -8.61
N SER A 265 12.37 -25.76 -9.44
CA SER A 265 10.97 -25.74 -9.02
C SER A 265 10.69 -26.81 -7.96
N LEU A 266 9.62 -26.65 -7.17
CA LEU A 266 9.21 -27.63 -6.16
C LEU A 266 8.94 -28.99 -6.80
N ARG A 267 8.31 -29.00 -7.99
CA ARG A 267 8.05 -30.19 -8.78
C ARG A 267 9.35 -30.91 -9.15
N ASP A 268 10.34 -30.17 -9.64
CA ASP A 268 11.60 -30.76 -10.07
C ASP A 268 12.44 -31.20 -8.86
N GLN A 269 12.36 -30.48 -7.73
CA GLN A 269 12.96 -30.91 -6.48
C GLN A 269 12.37 -32.23 -5.97
N GLN A 270 11.04 -32.44 -6.11
CA GLN A 270 10.43 -33.74 -5.79
C GLN A 270 11.00 -34.86 -6.65
N ILE A 271 11.14 -34.63 -7.95
CA ILE A 271 11.73 -35.62 -8.88
C ILE A 271 13.16 -35.96 -8.46
N VAL A 272 14.01 -34.96 -8.21
CA VAL A 272 15.39 -35.16 -7.78
C VAL A 272 15.47 -35.87 -6.42
N TYR A 273 14.59 -35.51 -5.47
CA TYR A 273 14.53 -36.14 -4.15
C TYR A 273 14.27 -37.65 -4.23
N TYR A 274 13.33 -38.08 -5.07
CA TYR A 274 13.04 -39.50 -5.27
C TYR A 274 14.12 -40.23 -6.08
N GLN A 275 14.78 -39.55 -7.01
CA GLN A 275 15.85 -40.15 -7.82
C GLN A 275 17.18 -40.25 -7.08
N ARG A 276 17.43 -39.40 -6.09
CA ARG A 276 18.71 -39.29 -5.37
C ARG A 276 18.49 -39.31 -3.85
N PRO A 277 18.03 -40.44 -3.29
CA PRO A 277 17.78 -40.56 -1.86
C PRO A 277 19.06 -40.28 -1.06
N GLY A 278 18.96 -39.39 -0.06
CA GLY A 278 20.07 -39.03 0.82
C GLY A 278 21.05 -37.97 0.28
N LEU A 279 20.92 -37.56 -0.99
CA LEU A 279 21.77 -36.52 -1.61
C LEU A 279 20.99 -35.25 -1.96
N ALA A 280 19.67 -35.33 -2.03
CA ALA A 280 18.82 -34.20 -2.37
C ALA A 280 18.14 -33.62 -1.13
N ALA A 281 18.06 -32.30 -1.06
CA ALA A 281 17.26 -31.63 -0.04
C ALA A 281 15.79 -32.04 -0.11
N ILE A 282 15.13 -32.08 1.04
CA ILE A 282 13.68 -32.30 1.13
C ILE A 282 12.96 -31.25 0.26
N PRO A 283 11.94 -31.63 -0.54
CA PRO A 283 11.18 -30.68 -1.34
C PRO A 283 10.70 -29.47 -0.54
N GLY A 284 10.92 -28.27 -1.06
CA GLY A 284 10.64 -27.00 -0.37
C GLY A 284 11.72 -26.55 0.62
N ARG A 285 12.87 -27.22 0.70
CA ARG A 285 14.01 -26.82 1.55
C ARG A 285 15.32 -26.62 0.79
N SER A 286 15.32 -26.75 -0.54
CA SER A 286 16.53 -26.55 -1.33
C SER A 286 16.80 -25.06 -1.57
N ASN A 287 18.04 -24.60 -1.41
CA ASN A 287 18.39 -23.20 -1.71
C ASN A 287 18.24 -22.86 -3.20
N HIS A 288 18.29 -23.86 -4.09
CA HIS A 288 17.92 -23.71 -5.51
C HIS A 288 16.48 -23.24 -5.69
N GLY A 289 15.54 -23.68 -4.84
CA GLY A 289 14.15 -23.26 -4.92
C GLY A 289 13.91 -21.80 -4.48
N LEU A 290 14.91 -21.14 -3.89
CA LEU A 290 14.89 -19.70 -3.62
C LEU A 290 15.37 -18.86 -4.81
N GLY A 291 15.85 -19.51 -5.89
CA GLY A 291 16.46 -18.82 -7.04
C GLY A 291 17.77 -18.11 -6.70
N LEU A 292 18.44 -18.56 -5.63
CA LEU A 292 19.65 -17.94 -5.08
C LEU A 292 20.88 -18.84 -5.13
N ALA A 293 20.75 -20.09 -5.57
CA ALA A 293 21.86 -21.03 -5.64
C ALA A 293 22.25 -21.34 -7.09
N ILE A 294 23.52 -21.65 -7.28
CA ILE A 294 24.08 -22.15 -8.54
C ILE A 294 24.96 -23.35 -8.22
N ASP A 295 24.83 -24.40 -9.04
CA ASP A 295 25.83 -25.45 -9.15
C ASP A 295 26.73 -25.20 -10.37
N PHE A 296 28.03 -25.07 -10.11
CA PHE A 296 29.02 -24.90 -11.16
C PHE A 296 29.54 -26.23 -11.72
N CYS A 297 29.71 -26.27 -13.03
CA CYS A 297 30.49 -27.29 -13.73
C CYS A 297 31.92 -26.82 -14.02
N GLY A 298 32.71 -27.65 -14.69
CA GLY A 298 34.10 -27.33 -15.01
C GLY A 298 35.03 -27.35 -13.78
N PRO A 299 36.13 -26.60 -13.80
CA PRO A 299 37.16 -26.68 -12.75
C PRO A 299 36.71 -26.25 -11.35
N ILE A 300 35.71 -25.36 -11.24
CA ILE A 300 35.19 -24.89 -9.93
C ILE A 300 34.64 -26.03 -9.09
N ARG A 301 34.02 -27.05 -9.71
CA ARG A 301 33.47 -28.20 -8.99
C ARG A 301 34.54 -29.06 -8.28
N VAL A 302 35.81 -28.85 -8.61
CA VAL A 302 36.93 -29.57 -8.00
C VAL A 302 37.43 -28.76 -6.82
N TYR A 303 37.22 -29.27 -5.62
CA TYR A 303 37.65 -28.63 -4.38
C TYR A 303 39.14 -28.27 -4.43
N LYS A 304 39.47 -27.04 -4.04
CA LYS A 304 40.84 -26.47 -4.06
C LYS A 304 41.48 -26.37 -5.45
N SER A 305 40.73 -26.48 -6.55
CA SER A 305 41.23 -26.05 -7.85
C SER A 305 41.58 -24.56 -7.86
N THR A 306 42.34 -24.13 -8.88
CA THR A 306 42.73 -22.71 -8.99
C THR A 306 41.49 -21.82 -9.13
N GLU A 307 40.49 -22.29 -9.86
CA GLU A 307 39.22 -21.61 -10.09
C GLU A 307 38.33 -21.61 -8.83
N PHE A 308 38.26 -22.72 -8.09
CA PHE A 308 37.55 -22.80 -6.82
C PHE A 308 38.12 -21.80 -5.81
N VAL A 309 39.44 -21.81 -5.61
CA VAL A 309 40.13 -20.91 -4.65
C VAL A 309 39.96 -19.45 -5.08
N TRP A 310 40.05 -19.16 -6.37
CA TRP A 310 39.79 -17.81 -6.85
C TRP A 310 38.36 -17.35 -6.55
N LEU A 311 37.38 -18.23 -6.74
CA LEU A 311 35.99 -17.91 -6.46
C LEU A 311 35.74 -17.76 -4.95
N GLU A 312 36.41 -18.54 -4.11
CA GLU A 312 36.34 -18.41 -2.65
C GLU A 312 36.85 -17.04 -2.18
N GLN A 313 37.94 -16.57 -2.79
CA GLN A 313 38.57 -15.28 -2.46
C GLN A 313 37.84 -14.07 -3.06
N ASN A 314 37.10 -14.23 -4.16
CA ASN A 314 36.52 -13.11 -4.91
C ASN A 314 35.00 -13.10 -4.98
N GLY A 315 34.33 -14.23 -4.78
CA GLY A 315 32.88 -14.39 -4.92
C GLY A 315 32.10 -13.39 -4.08
N LYS A 316 32.56 -13.15 -2.83
CA LYS A 316 31.93 -12.19 -1.90
C LYS A 316 31.85 -10.78 -2.47
N LYS A 317 32.77 -10.36 -3.35
CA LYS A 317 32.74 -9.04 -4.02
C LYS A 317 31.55 -8.90 -4.99
N PHE A 318 30.93 -10.02 -5.34
CA PHE A 318 29.76 -10.10 -6.19
C PHE A 318 28.53 -10.61 -5.42
N GLY A 319 28.62 -10.83 -4.10
CA GLY A 319 27.54 -11.37 -3.28
C GLY A 319 27.42 -12.89 -3.32
N TRP A 320 28.33 -13.60 -3.99
CA TRP A 320 28.34 -15.06 -4.07
C TRP A 320 29.25 -15.67 -3.00
N ILE A 321 28.78 -16.68 -2.29
CA ILE A 321 29.51 -17.40 -1.25
C ILE A 321 29.50 -18.90 -1.52
N HIS A 322 30.53 -19.57 -1.02
CA HIS A 322 30.47 -21.01 -0.79
C HIS A 322 30.04 -21.21 0.66
N PRO A 323 28.85 -21.78 0.93
CA PRO A 323 28.30 -21.81 2.28
C PRO A 323 29.05 -22.82 3.16
N ASP A 324 29.14 -22.52 4.47
CA ASP A 324 29.94 -23.32 5.42
C ASP A 324 29.54 -24.80 5.46
N TRP A 325 28.24 -25.10 5.27
CA TRP A 325 27.73 -26.48 5.27
C TRP A 325 28.28 -27.29 4.08
N ALA A 326 28.55 -26.66 2.94
CA ALA A 326 29.00 -27.33 1.71
C ALA A 326 30.46 -27.82 1.81
N TYR A 327 31.22 -27.38 2.83
CA TYR A 327 32.52 -27.95 3.15
C TYR A 327 32.45 -29.29 3.89
N VAL A 328 31.28 -29.66 4.44
CA VAL A 328 31.19 -30.76 5.41
C VAL A 328 30.20 -31.83 4.96
N SER A 329 28.89 -31.54 4.99
CA SER A 329 27.86 -32.55 4.73
C SER A 329 26.52 -31.92 4.34
N PRO A 330 26.01 -32.18 3.13
CA PRO A 330 26.74 -32.85 2.04
C PRO A 330 27.96 -32.01 1.61
N PHE A 331 29.04 -32.69 1.21
CA PHE A 331 30.23 -32.02 0.66
C PHE A 331 29.98 -31.67 -0.81
N GLU A 332 29.83 -30.38 -1.10
CA GLU A 332 29.33 -29.88 -2.39
C GLU A 332 30.19 -28.73 -2.94
N PRO A 333 31.45 -28.96 -3.34
CA PRO A 333 32.36 -27.92 -3.84
C PRO A 333 31.83 -27.16 -5.08
N TRP A 334 30.84 -27.70 -5.77
CA TRP A 334 30.16 -27.06 -6.89
C TRP A 334 29.07 -26.07 -6.49
N HIS A 335 28.55 -26.13 -5.26
CA HIS A 335 27.37 -25.37 -4.80
C HIS A 335 27.76 -24.01 -4.25
N TRP A 336 27.16 -22.96 -4.80
CA TRP A 336 27.39 -21.57 -4.40
C TRP A 336 26.07 -20.83 -4.25
N GLU A 337 26.02 -19.91 -3.30
CA GLU A 337 24.81 -19.17 -2.95
C GLU A 337 25.04 -17.68 -3.06
N TYR A 338 24.07 -16.98 -3.63
CA TYR A 338 23.97 -15.53 -3.50
C TYR A 338 23.42 -15.19 -2.13
N ASP A 339 24.17 -14.42 -1.35
CA ASP A 339 23.71 -13.84 -0.09
C ASP A 339 23.18 -12.42 -0.34
N PRO A 340 21.86 -12.18 -0.27
CA PRO A 340 21.28 -10.86 -0.49
C PRO A 340 21.80 -9.80 0.48
N LYS A 341 22.22 -10.19 1.69
CA LYS A 341 22.79 -9.25 2.67
C LYS A 341 24.15 -8.75 2.18
N ILE A 342 25.02 -9.64 1.73
CA ILE A 342 26.33 -9.27 1.17
C ILE A 342 26.15 -8.52 -0.14
N GLY A 343 25.28 -9.03 -1.03
CA GLY A 343 24.92 -8.37 -2.28
C GLY A 343 24.51 -6.92 -2.08
N SER A 344 23.70 -6.67 -1.04
CA SER A 344 23.17 -5.33 -0.76
C SER A 344 24.14 -4.29 -0.22
N LEU A 345 25.37 -4.70 0.12
CA LEU A 345 26.43 -3.83 0.64
C LEU A 345 27.39 -3.34 -0.45
N LEU A 346 27.22 -3.81 -1.69
CA LEU A 346 28.18 -3.69 -2.78
C LEU A 346 27.59 -2.91 -3.96
#